data_AF-A0A3A3G3I6-F1
#
_entry.id   AF-A0A3A3G3I6-F1
#
_cell.length_a   1.000
_cell.length_b   1.000
_cell.length_c   1.000
_cell.angle_alpha   90.00
_cell.angle_beta   90.00
_cell.angle_gamma   90.00
#
_symmetry.space_group_name_H-M   'P 1'
#
loop_
_entity.id
_entity.type
_entity.pdbx_description
1 polymer ?
#
loop_
_entity_poly.entity_id
_entity_poly.type
_entity_poly.pdbx_seq_one_letter_code
_entity_poly.pdbx_strand_id
1 'polypeptide(L)'
;MKRLLLALLGVVLVLFVAIPAAVVGYQVWHEPGSGMLSAPVADSAEQLRRGAYLARVGDCMACHTARGGPEYAGGRAIPTPFGNIYTSNLTPHAETGIGQWTADDFWRALHNGKSKDGQFLYPAFPYTNYTRMTRADTDAIFAYLRTLEPVAQPNRPAELRFPYNQRILLAGWRALYFRPGEFKPDDGKSVEWNRGAYLVQGAGHCSACHTSRTTLGGSEEKLDLAGGLIPVQNWYAPALTGDAASGLGNWEARHIADLLTTGVSMRGTASGPMAEVVGQSLQYLDAADAGAIAAYLKSLPQSGAPPSLRSVAASDNAEQVLKEGQRIYEKYCVDCHKANGQGQPPAYPPLAGNRALTLDNALNPIRMVLNGGYPPTTRGNPRPYGMPPFAHELNDGEVAAVVSYMRNTWGNQAPMVSPVDVGRARGVPLN
;
A
#
# COMPACT_ATOMS: atom_id res chain seq x y z
N MET A 1 8.93 10.06 -48.89
CA MET A 1 8.34 10.26 -47.55
C MET A 1 7.45 9.10 -47.10
N LYS A 2 6.34 8.73 -47.78
CA LYS A 2 5.44 7.62 -47.35
C LYS A 2 6.13 6.26 -47.16
N ARG A 3 7.01 5.84 -48.07
CA ARG A 3 7.76 4.56 -47.95
C ARG A 3 8.74 4.55 -46.77
N LEU A 4 9.36 5.70 -46.48
CA LEU A 4 10.27 5.86 -45.33
C LEU A 4 9.50 5.82 -44.00
N LEU A 5 8.34 6.48 -43.95
CA LEU A 5 7.41 6.46 -42.82
C LEU A 5 6.88 5.04 -42.55
N LEU A 6 6.49 4.29 -43.59
CA LEU A 6 6.03 2.91 -43.45
C LEU A 6 7.15 1.96 -43.00
N ALA A 7 8.37 2.14 -43.50
CA ALA A 7 9.53 1.38 -43.06
C ALA A 7 9.88 1.68 -41.59
N LEU A 8 9.85 2.96 -41.18
CA LEU A 8 10.03 3.37 -39.79
C LEU A 8 8.92 2.80 -38.88
N LEU A 9 7.66 2.82 -39.34
CA LEU A 9 6.54 2.24 -38.60
C LEU A 9 6.72 0.72 -38.44
N GLY A 10 7.18 0.03 -39.49
CA GLY A 10 7.46 -1.40 -39.45
C GLY A 10 8.61 -1.75 -38.50
N VAL A 11 9.69 -0.98 -38.50
CA VAL A 11 10.80 -1.14 -37.55
C VAL A 11 10.34 -0.90 -36.12
N VAL A 12 9.56 0.15 -35.87
CA VAL A 12 9.00 0.43 -34.54
C VAL A 12 8.09 -0.71 -34.08
N LEU A 13 7.23 -1.24 -34.96
CA LEU A 13 6.35 -2.36 -34.65
C LEU A 13 7.15 -3.64 -34.32
N VAL A 14 8.18 -3.94 -35.12
CA VAL A 14 9.06 -5.09 -34.88
C VAL A 14 9.79 -4.95 -33.55
N LEU A 15 10.34 -3.78 -33.24
CA LEU A 15 10.99 -3.52 -31.94
C LEU A 15 10.00 -3.63 -30.78
N PHE A 16 8.77 -3.15 -30.95
CA PHE A 16 7.72 -3.21 -29.94
C PHE A 16 7.27 -4.65 -29.61
N VAL A 17 7.45 -5.59 -30.54
CA VAL A 17 7.14 -7.02 -30.32
C VAL A 17 8.39 -7.81 -29.91
N ALA A 18 9.50 -7.62 -30.62
CA ALA A 18 10.72 -8.39 -30.45
C ALA A 18 11.42 -8.10 -29.12
N ILE A 19 11.42 -6.86 -28.63
CA ILE A 19 12.06 -6.52 -27.34
C ILE A 19 11.32 -7.17 -26.16
N PRO A 20 9.99 -7.00 -25.98
CA PRO A 20 9.26 -7.72 -24.94
C PRO A 20 9.39 -9.24 -25.08
N ALA A 21 9.34 -9.78 -26.29
CA ALA A 21 9.52 -11.22 -26.53
C ALA A 21 10.92 -11.71 -26.13
N ALA A 22 11.97 -10.94 -26.43
CA ALA A 22 13.34 -11.26 -26.04
C ALA A 22 13.55 -11.13 -24.53
N VAL A 23 13.00 -10.08 -23.89
CA VAL A 23 13.08 -9.91 -22.43
C VAL A 23 12.31 -10.99 -21.70
N VAL A 24 11.09 -11.32 -22.16
CA VAL A 24 10.32 -12.42 -21.60
C VAL A 24 10.98 -13.76 -21.88
N GLY A 25 11.51 -13.97 -23.08
CA GLY A 25 12.28 -15.17 -23.41
C GLY A 25 13.50 -15.33 -22.51
N TYR A 26 14.25 -14.25 -22.28
CA TYR A 26 15.36 -14.22 -21.34
C TYR A 26 14.91 -14.49 -19.90
N GLN A 27 13.84 -13.83 -19.44
CA GLN A 27 13.25 -14.05 -18.12
C GLN A 27 12.80 -15.50 -17.95
N VAL A 28 12.09 -16.08 -18.92
CA VAL A 28 11.65 -17.49 -18.89
C VAL A 28 12.84 -18.44 -18.91
N TRP A 29 13.89 -18.13 -19.66
CA TRP A 29 15.09 -18.95 -19.77
C TRP A 29 15.96 -18.91 -18.50
N HIS A 30 16.05 -17.74 -17.86
CA HIS A 30 16.82 -17.52 -16.63
C HIS A 30 15.95 -17.50 -15.37
N GLU A 31 14.67 -17.84 -15.52
CA GLU A 31 13.79 -18.02 -14.38
C GLU A 31 14.38 -19.15 -13.56
N PRO A 32 14.71 -18.93 -12.27
CA PRO A 32 15.13 -20.02 -11.41
C PRO A 32 14.05 -21.10 -11.52
N GLY A 33 14.43 -22.23 -12.11
CA GLY A 33 13.47 -23.22 -12.57
C GLY A 33 12.69 -23.82 -11.41
N SER A 34 11.63 -24.56 -11.76
CA SER A 34 10.95 -25.60 -10.98
C SER A 34 11.87 -26.77 -10.58
N GLY A 35 13.10 -26.45 -10.20
CA GLY A 35 14.18 -27.33 -9.80
C GLY A 35 15.06 -26.72 -8.71
N MET A 36 14.76 -25.51 -8.22
CA MET A 36 15.16 -25.16 -6.85
C MET A 36 14.50 -26.18 -5.94
N LEU A 37 15.32 -27.00 -5.29
CA LEU A 37 14.82 -27.94 -4.29
C LEU A 37 14.09 -27.14 -3.22
N SER A 38 12.91 -27.63 -2.83
CA SER A 38 12.23 -27.10 -1.64
C SER A 38 13.22 -27.13 -0.48
N ALA A 39 13.15 -26.11 0.37
CA ALA A 39 14.07 -26.05 1.50
C ALA A 39 13.90 -27.31 2.38
N PRO A 40 14.98 -28.01 2.78
CA PRO A 40 14.87 -29.16 3.66
C PRO A 40 14.14 -28.78 4.95
N VAL A 41 13.06 -29.50 5.27
CA VAL A 41 12.27 -29.24 6.48
C VAL A 41 12.90 -30.00 7.64
N ALA A 42 13.70 -29.30 8.44
CA ALA A 42 14.29 -29.87 9.66
C ALA A 42 13.25 -29.97 10.80
N ASP A 43 12.34 -29.00 10.88
CA ASP A 43 11.26 -28.92 11.87
C ASP A 43 9.98 -28.43 11.19
N SER A 44 8.99 -29.31 11.08
CA SER A 44 7.71 -29.02 10.43
C SER A 44 6.84 -28.08 11.25
N ALA A 45 6.91 -28.14 12.59
CA ALA A 45 6.14 -27.25 13.45
C ALA A 45 6.65 -25.81 13.34
N GLU A 46 7.97 -25.64 13.33
CA GLU A 46 8.59 -24.34 13.10
C GLU A 46 8.29 -23.78 11.71
N GLN A 47 8.34 -24.63 10.67
CA GLN A 47 7.96 -24.22 9.32
C GLN A 47 6.52 -23.71 9.27
N LEU A 48 5.56 -24.43 9.87
CA LEU A 48 4.16 -24.02 9.90
C LEU A 48 3.97 -22.72 10.68
N ARG A 49 4.63 -22.56 11.83
CA ARG A 49 4.58 -21.34 12.65
C ARG A 49 5.11 -20.13 11.86
N ARG A 50 6.24 -20.30 11.17
CA ARG A 50 6.84 -19.29 10.29
C ARG A 50 5.93 -18.96 9.11
N GLY A 51 5.33 -19.97 8.49
CA GLY A 51 4.36 -19.81 7.41
C GLY A 51 3.13 -19.03 7.81
N ALA A 52 2.54 -19.37 8.96
CA ALA A 52 1.40 -18.66 9.54
C ALA A 52 1.72 -17.20 9.82
N TYR A 53 2.91 -16.94 10.39
CA TYR A 53 3.40 -15.60 10.66
C TYR A 53 3.53 -14.78 9.36
N LEU A 54 4.26 -15.29 8.38
CA LEU A 54 4.50 -14.61 7.11
C LEU A 54 3.23 -14.44 6.27
N ALA A 55 2.30 -15.38 6.30
CA ALA A 55 1.01 -15.25 5.63
C ALA A 55 0.16 -14.11 6.23
N ARG A 56 0.30 -13.85 7.54
CA ARG A 56 -0.36 -12.72 8.21
C ARG A 56 0.35 -11.42 7.90
N VAL A 57 1.65 -11.29 8.18
CA VAL A 57 2.37 -10.02 8.01
C VAL A 57 2.61 -9.66 6.54
N GLY A 58 2.51 -10.63 5.63
CA GLY A 58 2.47 -10.43 4.19
C GLY A 58 1.08 -10.05 3.65
N ASP A 59 0.09 -9.83 4.52
CA ASP A 59 -1.25 -9.34 4.18
C ASP A 59 -2.07 -10.27 3.26
N CYS A 60 -1.74 -11.56 3.24
CA CYS A 60 -2.44 -12.53 2.39
C CYS A 60 -3.93 -12.62 2.75
N MET A 61 -4.25 -12.64 4.05
CA MET A 61 -5.62 -12.79 4.54
C MET A 61 -6.51 -11.59 4.18
N ALA A 62 -5.98 -10.37 4.30
CA ALA A 62 -6.73 -9.16 3.99
C ALA A 62 -7.19 -9.15 2.53
N CYS A 63 -6.27 -9.48 1.60
CA CYS A 63 -6.61 -9.55 0.19
C CYS A 63 -7.50 -10.76 -0.13
N HIS A 64 -7.14 -11.95 0.34
CA HIS A 64 -7.77 -13.21 -0.07
C HIS A 64 -8.98 -13.62 0.78
N THR A 65 -9.69 -12.65 1.37
CA THR A 65 -10.93 -12.91 2.11
C THR A 65 -11.98 -11.90 1.68
N ALA A 66 -13.10 -12.38 1.12
CA ALA A 66 -14.25 -11.52 0.86
C ALA A 66 -14.90 -11.07 2.17
N ARG A 67 -15.52 -9.87 2.19
CA ARG A 67 -16.21 -9.36 3.39
C ARG A 67 -17.31 -10.32 3.81
N GLY A 68 -17.22 -10.84 5.04
CA GLY A 68 -18.15 -11.84 5.58
C GLY A 68 -18.01 -13.24 4.96
N GLY A 69 -17.01 -13.47 4.11
CA GLY A 69 -16.69 -14.76 3.53
C GLY A 69 -15.69 -15.57 4.38
N PRO A 70 -15.47 -16.85 4.04
CA PRO A 70 -14.49 -17.68 4.73
C PRO A 70 -13.06 -17.15 4.55
N GLU A 71 -12.24 -17.27 5.59
CA GLU A 71 -10.84 -16.84 5.57
C GLU A 71 -10.08 -17.50 4.41
N TYR A 72 -9.26 -16.72 3.70
CA TYR A 72 -8.42 -17.17 2.58
C TYR A 72 -9.18 -17.73 1.37
N ALA A 73 -10.51 -17.75 1.35
CA ALA A 73 -11.30 -18.33 0.26
C ALA A 73 -11.40 -17.44 -1.00
N GLY A 74 -10.80 -16.25 -0.99
CA GLY A 74 -10.77 -15.33 -2.12
C GLY A 74 -12.11 -14.62 -2.36
N GLY A 75 -12.34 -14.20 -3.60
CA GLY A 75 -13.57 -13.55 -4.04
C GLY A 75 -13.67 -12.05 -3.77
N ARG A 76 -12.70 -11.44 -3.08
CA ARG A 76 -12.67 -9.99 -2.86
C ARG A 76 -12.37 -9.27 -4.18
N ALA A 77 -13.13 -8.20 -4.45
CA ALA A 77 -12.84 -7.29 -5.55
C ALA A 77 -11.74 -6.30 -5.15
N ILE A 78 -10.69 -6.23 -5.96
CA ILE A 78 -9.64 -5.22 -5.92
C ILE A 78 -9.90 -4.24 -7.07
N PRO A 79 -10.46 -3.06 -6.78
CA PRO A 79 -10.74 -2.07 -7.81
C PRO A 79 -9.44 -1.42 -8.29
N THR A 80 -9.27 -1.33 -9.60
CA THR A 80 -8.13 -0.65 -10.24
C THR A 80 -8.65 0.36 -11.27
N PRO A 81 -7.83 1.34 -11.70
CA PRO A 81 -8.20 2.22 -12.81
C PRO A 81 -8.55 1.49 -14.11
N PHE A 82 -8.13 0.23 -14.24
CA PHE A 82 -8.29 -0.60 -15.43
C PHE A 82 -9.50 -1.54 -15.37
N GLY A 83 -10.18 -1.61 -14.21
CA GLY A 83 -11.27 -2.53 -13.93
C GLY A 83 -11.07 -3.30 -12.62
N ASN A 84 -11.95 -4.24 -12.33
CA ASN A 84 -11.88 -5.03 -11.10
C ASN A 84 -11.05 -6.29 -11.31
N ILE A 85 -10.19 -6.60 -10.35
CA ILE A 85 -9.50 -7.89 -10.25
C ILE A 85 -10.04 -8.61 -9.02
N TYR A 86 -10.27 -9.92 -9.11
CA TYR A 86 -10.80 -10.69 -7.99
C TYR A 86 -9.70 -11.57 -7.41
N THR A 87 -9.58 -11.59 -6.08
CA THR A 87 -8.57 -12.39 -5.39
C THR A 87 -8.90 -13.87 -5.45
N SER A 88 -7.88 -14.70 -5.64
CA SER A 88 -8.05 -16.16 -5.73
C SER A 88 -8.30 -16.82 -4.37
N ASN A 89 -8.85 -18.02 -4.38
CA ASN A 89 -8.98 -18.89 -3.22
C ASN A 89 -7.62 -19.55 -2.89
N LEU A 90 -7.10 -19.31 -1.68
CA LEU A 90 -5.83 -19.86 -1.18
C LEU A 90 -6.00 -21.07 -0.27
N THR A 91 -7.23 -21.53 -0.02
CA THR A 91 -7.49 -22.74 0.78
C THR A 91 -7.03 -24.00 0.02
N PRO A 92 -6.79 -25.15 0.68
CA PRO A 92 -6.33 -26.37 0.01
C PRO A 92 -7.45 -27.11 -0.75
N HIS A 93 -8.57 -26.45 -1.07
CA HIS A 93 -9.62 -27.04 -1.91
C HIS A 93 -9.06 -27.46 -3.28
N ALA A 94 -9.33 -28.70 -3.69
CA ALA A 94 -8.72 -29.35 -4.84
C ALA A 94 -8.94 -28.59 -6.17
N GLU A 95 -10.17 -28.17 -6.42
CA GLU A 95 -10.57 -27.64 -7.72
C GLU A 95 -10.51 -26.12 -7.79
N THR A 96 -10.88 -25.45 -6.70
CA THR A 96 -11.03 -23.98 -6.68
C THR A 96 -9.92 -23.26 -5.95
N GLY A 97 -9.20 -23.95 -5.07
CA GLY A 97 -8.11 -23.41 -4.25
C GLY A 97 -6.72 -23.84 -4.74
N ILE A 98 -5.76 -23.87 -3.81
CA ILE A 98 -4.38 -24.32 -4.07
C ILE A 98 -4.21 -25.83 -3.85
N GLY A 99 -5.31 -26.58 -3.86
CA GLY A 99 -5.37 -28.01 -3.55
C GLY A 99 -4.46 -28.90 -4.41
N GLN A 100 -4.30 -28.53 -5.68
CA GLN A 100 -3.46 -29.24 -6.65
C GLN A 100 -2.18 -28.48 -7.03
N TRP A 101 -1.80 -27.44 -6.27
CA TRP A 101 -0.57 -26.70 -6.52
C TRP A 101 0.60 -27.42 -5.85
N THR A 102 1.79 -27.30 -6.45
CA THR A 102 3.06 -27.68 -5.81
C THR A 102 3.70 -26.46 -5.15
N ALA A 103 4.69 -26.69 -4.28
CA ALA A 103 5.50 -25.61 -3.71
C ALA A 103 6.20 -24.78 -4.81
N ASP A 104 6.63 -25.42 -5.91
CA ASP A 104 7.21 -24.73 -7.06
C ASP A 104 6.20 -23.85 -7.80
N ASP A 105 4.94 -24.30 -7.96
CA ASP A 105 3.89 -23.48 -8.57
C ASP A 105 3.61 -22.24 -7.73
N PHE A 106 3.55 -22.41 -6.41
CA PHE A 106 3.32 -21.32 -5.46
C PHE A 106 4.50 -20.35 -5.44
N TRP A 107 5.73 -20.85 -5.39
CA TRP A 107 6.95 -20.03 -5.48
C TRP A 107 6.97 -19.26 -6.80
N ARG A 108 6.68 -19.89 -7.95
CA ARG A 108 6.63 -19.21 -9.27
C ARG A 108 5.56 -18.13 -9.33
N ALA A 109 4.42 -18.32 -8.67
CA ALA A 109 3.40 -17.28 -8.59
C ALA A 109 3.95 -16.05 -7.86
N LEU A 110 4.45 -16.23 -6.63
CA LEU A 110 5.00 -15.15 -5.82
C LEU A 110 6.23 -14.50 -6.46
N HIS A 111 7.15 -15.30 -6.98
CA HIS A 111 8.44 -14.80 -7.46
C HIS A 111 8.39 -14.23 -8.86
N ASN A 112 7.62 -14.88 -9.74
CA ASN A 112 7.66 -14.60 -11.16
C ASN A 112 6.31 -14.10 -11.69
N GLY A 113 5.27 -13.99 -10.86
CA GLY A 113 3.95 -13.55 -11.30
C GLY A 113 3.36 -14.48 -12.34
N LYS A 114 3.53 -15.80 -12.18
CA LYS A 114 2.99 -16.81 -13.09
C LYS A 114 2.08 -17.78 -12.35
N SER A 115 0.87 -17.98 -12.87
CA SER A 115 -0.05 -19.00 -12.36
C SER A 115 0.52 -20.41 -12.52
N LYS A 116 -0.14 -21.40 -11.88
CA LYS A 116 0.14 -22.83 -12.06
C LYS A 116 0.28 -23.22 -13.54
N ASP A 117 -0.61 -22.71 -14.39
CA ASP A 117 -0.64 -23.02 -15.83
C ASP A 117 0.30 -22.15 -16.68
N GLY A 118 1.17 -21.36 -16.03
CA GLY A 118 2.17 -20.51 -16.69
C GLY A 118 1.66 -19.15 -17.18
N GLN A 119 0.36 -18.85 -17.05
CA GLN A 119 -0.20 -17.55 -17.42
C GLN A 119 0.34 -16.43 -16.53
N PHE A 120 0.66 -15.27 -17.13
CA PHE A 120 1.07 -14.08 -16.37
C PHE A 120 -0.07 -13.56 -15.50
N LEU A 121 0.22 -13.38 -14.22
CA LEU A 121 -0.65 -12.77 -13.23
C LEU A 121 -0.65 -11.24 -13.40
N TYR A 122 -1.77 -10.60 -13.07
CA TYR A 122 -1.83 -9.14 -13.07
C TYR A 122 -1.05 -8.60 -11.87
N PRO A 123 -0.33 -7.47 -12.01
CA PRO A 123 0.54 -6.92 -10.97
C PRO A 123 -0.22 -6.34 -9.76
N ALA A 124 -1.56 -6.38 -9.76
CA ALA A 124 -2.34 -6.18 -8.53
C ALA A 124 -2.04 -7.30 -7.50
N PHE A 125 -1.63 -8.48 -7.95
CA PHE A 125 -0.90 -9.41 -7.11
C PHE A 125 0.56 -8.94 -7.03
N PRO A 126 1.08 -8.52 -5.87
CA PRO A 126 2.34 -7.77 -5.76
C PRO A 126 3.59 -8.65 -5.90
N TYR A 127 3.64 -9.48 -6.94
CA TYR A 127 4.79 -10.34 -7.27
C TYR A 127 6.06 -9.54 -7.56
N THR A 128 5.94 -8.26 -7.93
CA THR A 128 7.09 -7.35 -8.06
C THR A 128 7.81 -7.11 -6.73
N ASN A 129 7.13 -7.32 -5.61
CA ASN A 129 7.66 -7.26 -4.26
C ASN A 129 7.99 -8.66 -3.75
N TYR A 130 7.03 -9.61 -3.86
CA TYR A 130 7.22 -10.97 -3.38
C TYR A 130 8.37 -11.73 -4.04
N THR A 131 8.85 -11.29 -5.20
CA THR A 131 10.10 -11.77 -5.79
C THR A 131 11.31 -11.69 -4.85
N ARG A 132 11.28 -10.79 -3.86
CA ARG A 132 12.31 -10.64 -2.83
C ARG A 132 12.22 -11.68 -1.71
N MET A 133 11.11 -12.40 -1.58
CA MET A 133 10.96 -13.43 -0.55
C MET A 133 11.97 -14.55 -0.76
N THR A 134 12.36 -15.24 0.31
CA THR A 134 13.23 -16.42 0.14
C THR A 134 12.39 -17.64 -0.21
N ARG A 135 12.97 -18.61 -0.91
CA ARG A 135 12.32 -19.92 -1.13
C ARG A 135 11.81 -20.58 0.16
N ALA A 136 12.60 -20.57 1.22
CA ALA A 136 12.20 -21.17 2.50
C ALA A 136 10.94 -20.50 3.08
N ASP A 137 10.82 -19.18 2.93
CA ASP A 137 9.68 -18.41 3.42
C ASP A 137 8.41 -18.68 2.59
N THR A 138 8.52 -18.80 1.27
CA THR A 138 7.37 -19.16 0.43
C THR A 138 6.92 -20.60 0.64
N ASP A 139 7.86 -21.53 0.86
CA ASP A 139 7.55 -22.92 1.17
C ASP A 139 6.85 -23.03 2.53
N ALA A 140 7.28 -22.24 3.52
CA ALA A 140 6.63 -22.15 4.82
C ALA A 140 5.18 -21.62 4.71
N ILE A 141 4.97 -20.54 3.96
CA ILE A 141 3.62 -20.00 3.71
C ILE A 141 2.76 -21.05 3.01
N PHE A 142 3.28 -21.70 1.98
CA PHE A 142 2.56 -22.75 1.27
C PHE A 142 2.17 -23.88 2.22
N ALA A 143 3.11 -24.39 3.03
CA ALA A 143 2.85 -25.43 4.02
C ALA A 143 1.74 -25.04 5.00
N TYR A 144 1.74 -23.79 5.49
CA TYR A 144 0.67 -23.29 6.36
C TYR A 144 -0.69 -23.20 5.65
N LEU A 145 -0.74 -22.64 4.44
CA LEU A 145 -2.00 -22.53 3.69
C LEU A 145 -2.61 -23.91 3.41
N ARG A 146 -1.77 -24.94 3.29
CA ARG A 146 -2.19 -26.34 3.11
C ARG A 146 -2.86 -26.95 4.35
N THR A 147 -2.75 -26.33 5.52
CA THR A 147 -3.43 -26.78 6.75
C THR A 147 -4.78 -26.10 6.99
N LEU A 148 -5.16 -25.13 6.15
CA LEU A 148 -6.43 -24.43 6.30
C LEU A 148 -7.61 -25.34 5.94
N GLU A 149 -8.80 -24.99 6.44
CA GLU A 149 -10.04 -25.65 6.04
C GLU A 149 -10.27 -25.49 4.52
N PRO A 150 -10.47 -26.57 3.75
CA PRO A 150 -10.77 -26.46 2.33
C PRO A 150 -12.13 -25.78 2.09
N VAL A 151 -12.16 -24.72 1.29
CA VAL A 151 -13.40 -24.03 0.94
C VAL A 151 -13.65 -24.09 -0.56
N ALA A 152 -14.80 -24.64 -0.97
CA ALA A 152 -15.25 -24.69 -2.35
C ALA A 152 -15.80 -23.33 -2.82
N GLN A 153 -14.89 -22.40 -3.13
CA GLN A 153 -15.20 -21.06 -3.63
C GLN A 153 -14.54 -20.86 -5.01
N PRO A 154 -15.30 -20.86 -6.12
CA PRO A 154 -14.76 -20.65 -7.46
C PRO A 154 -14.11 -19.27 -7.63
N ASN A 155 -12.97 -19.24 -8.34
CA ASN A 155 -12.32 -17.99 -8.69
C ASN A 155 -13.09 -17.26 -9.80
N ARG A 156 -13.22 -15.95 -9.68
CA ARG A 156 -13.86 -15.10 -10.70
C ARG A 156 -12.80 -14.52 -11.64
N PRO A 157 -13.02 -14.51 -12.97
CA PRO A 157 -12.12 -13.85 -13.90
C PRO A 157 -12.07 -12.33 -13.66
N ALA A 158 -10.95 -11.71 -13.98
CA ALA A 158 -10.80 -10.25 -13.88
C ALA A 158 -11.71 -9.53 -14.89
N GLU A 159 -12.29 -8.41 -14.47
CA GLU A 159 -13.17 -7.55 -15.26
C GLU A 159 -12.41 -6.30 -15.68
N LEU A 160 -11.37 -6.52 -16.48
CA LEU A 160 -10.55 -5.45 -17.02
C LEU A 160 -11.11 -4.99 -18.37
N ARG A 161 -11.01 -3.68 -18.62
CA ARG A 161 -11.42 -3.07 -19.89
C ARG A 161 -10.35 -3.34 -20.94
N PHE A 162 -10.75 -3.42 -22.21
CA PHE A 162 -9.78 -3.40 -23.30
C PHE A 162 -8.94 -2.10 -23.25
N PRO A 163 -7.61 -2.16 -23.47
CA PRO A 163 -6.81 -3.35 -23.85
C PRO A 163 -6.26 -4.18 -22.68
N TYR A 164 -6.49 -3.79 -21.43
CA TYR A 164 -5.90 -4.42 -20.23
C TYR A 164 -6.35 -5.86 -19.97
N ASN A 165 -7.45 -6.30 -20.58
CA ASN A 165 -7.89 -7.70 -20.56
C ASN A 165 -7.00 -8.65 -21.39
N GLN A 166 -6.06 -8.13 -22.19
CA GLN A 166 -5.16 -8.93 -23.02
C GLN A 166 -3.92 -9.35 -22.23
N ARG A 167 -3.87 -10.61 -21.76
CA ARG A 167 -2.76 -11.17 -20.96
C ARG A 167 -1.39 -11.02 -21.61
N ILE A 168 -1.31 -11.10 -22.94
CA ILE A 168 -0.04 -10.98 -23.68
C ILE A 168 0.64 -9.62 -23.48
N LEU A 169 -0.13 -8.55 -23.23
CA LEU A 169 0.42 -7.22 -22.96
C LEU A 169 1.20 -7.15 -21.65
N LEU A 170 0.99 -8.10 -20.74
CA LEU A 170 1.78 -8.22 -19.52
C LEU A 170 3.25 -8.56 -19.82
N ALA A 171 3.57 -9.16 -20.96
CA ALA A 171 4.96 -9.37 -21.40
C ALA A 171 5.71 -8.03 -21.49
N GLY A 172 5.13 -7.05 -22.19
CA GLY A 172 5.67 -5.70 -22.30
C GLY A 172 5.71 -4.97 -20.96
N TRP A 173 4.65 -5.09 -20.16
CA TRP A 173 4.60 -4.48 -18.83
C TRP A 173 5.72 -5.01 -17.92
N ARG A 174 5.96 -6.33 -17.93
CA ARG A 174 7.02 -6.96 -17.14
C ARG A 174 8.42 -6.52 -17.58
N ALA A 175 8.65 -6.37 -18.88
CA ALA A 175 9.93 -5.85 -19.37
C ALA A 175 10.23 -4.46 -18.79
N LEU A 176 9.21 -3.61 -18.67
CA LEU A 176 9.34 -2.26 -18.13
C LEU A 176 9.49 -2.24 -16.61
N TYR A 177 8.65 -2.97 -15.87
CA TYR A 177 8.44 -2.74 -14.43
C TYR A 177 8.80 -3.91 -13.52
N PHE A 178 9.18 -5.08 -14.05
CA PHE A 178 9.51 -6.24 -13.24
C PHE A 178 11.02 -6.54 -13.27
N ARG A 179 11.59 -6.69 -12.07
CA ARG A 179 12.98 -7.06 -11.82
C ARG A 179 13.00 -8.27 -10.90
N PRO A 180 13.05 -9.51 -11.44
CA PRO A 180 13.03 -10.71 -10.61
C PRO A 180 14.27 -10.80 -9.72
N GLY A 181 14.12 -11.35 -8.52
CA GLY A 181 15.23 -11.81 -7.70
C GLY A 181 14.98 -11.73 -6.19
N GLU A 182 15.45 -12.74 -5.47
CA GLU A 182 15.38 -12.80 -4.01
C GLU A 182 16.15 -11.64 -3.37
N PHE A 183 15.75 -11.29 -2.14
CA PHE A 183 16.47 -10.32 -1.33
C PHE A 183 17.89 -10.81 -1.03
N LYS A 184 18.86 -9.93 -1.21
CA LYS A 184 20.26 -10.19 -0.82
C LYS A 184 20.62 -9.25 0.32
N PRO A 185 21.00 -9.79 1.50
CA PRO A 185 21.51 -8.98 2.59
C PRO A 185 22.68 -8.10 2.14
N ASP A 186 22.72 -6.88 2.65
CA ASP A 186 23.86 -5.98 2.51
C ASP A 186 24.83 -6.23 3.67
N ASP A 187 26.04 -6.70 3.35
CA ASP A 187 27.10 -7.00 4.32
C ASP A 187 27.59 -5.75 5.08
N GLY A 188 27.35 -4.55 4.54
CA GLY A 188 27.65 -3.28 5.19
C GLY A 188 26.57 -2.82 6.19
N LYS A 189 25.50 -3.60 6.37
CA LYS A 189 24.34 -3.26 7.22
C LYS A 189 24.15 -4.27 8.34
N SER A 190 23.48 -3.83 9.41
CA SER A 190 23.17 -4.71 10.54
C SER A 190 22.15 -5.77 10.14
N VAL A 191 22.10 -6.86 10.92
CA VAL A 191 21.10 -7.92 10.78
C VAL A 191 19.68 -7.35 10.89
N GLU A 192 19.46 -6.44 11.84
CA GLU A 192 18.19 -5.73 12.03
C GLU A 192 17.80 -4.92 10.79
N TRP A 193 18.74 -4.17 10.22
CA TRP A 193 18.48 -3.39 9.01
C TRP A 193 18.10 -4.28 7.83
N ASN A 194 18.85 -5.37 7.62
CA ASN A 194 18.58 -6.34 6.55
C ASN A 194 17.21 -7.01 6.73
N ARG A 195 16.82 -7.32 7.98
CA ARG A 195 15.49 -7.85 8.29
C ARG A 195 14.39 -6.85 7.97
N GLY A 196 14.56 -5.59 8.33
CA GLY A 196 13.63 -4.52 8.00
C GLY A 196 13.50 -4.31 6.50
N ALA A 197 14.63 -4.25 5.79
CA ALA A 197 14.68 -4.13 4.34
C ALA A 197 13.93 -5.27 3.64
N TYR A 198 14.16 -6.51 4.08
CA TYR A 198 13.45 -7.70 3.59
C TYR A 198 11.94 -7.59 3.75
N LEU A 199 11.47 -7.21 4.94
CA LEU A 199 10.05 -7.09 5.24
C LEU A 199 9.41 -5.94 4.47
N VAL A 200 10.06 -4.78 4.36
CA VAL A 200 9.50 -3.61 3.65
C VAL A 200 9.47 -3.81 2.14
N GLN A 201 10.57 -4.31 1.55
CA GLN A 201 10.68 -4.45 0.09
C GLN A 201 9.98 -5.71 -0.43
N GLY A 202 9.98 -6.78 0.37
CA GLY A 202 9.46 -8.09 0.02
C GLY A 202 8.10 -8.37 0.63
N ALA A 203 8.10 -9.11 1.75
CA ALA A 203 6.90 -9.72 2.31
C ALA A 203 5.78 -8.70 2.62
N GLY A 204 6.10 -7.56 3.21
CA GLY A 204 5.14 -6.50 3.54
C GLY A 204 4.86 -5.52 2.39
N HIS A 205 5.54 -5.68 1.25
CA HIS A 205 5.30 -4.99 -0.03
C HIS A 205 4.96 -3.49 0.10
N CYS A 206 5.63 -2.74 0.96
CA CYS A 206 5.17 -1.39 1.32
C CYS A 206 5.12 -0.42 0.13
N SER A 207 6.01 -0.60 -0.86
CA SER A 207 5.99 0.16 -2.11
C SER A 207 4.79 -0.15 -3.01
N ALA A 208 3.99 -1.17 -2.69
CA ALA A 208 2.73 -1.47 -3.37
C ALA A 208 1.73 -0.30 -3.26
N CYS A 209 1.77 0.44 -2.14
CA CYS A 209 0.93 1.61 -1.90
C CYS A 209 1.75 2.90 -1.75
N HIS A 210 2.94 2.83 -1.15
CA HIS A 210 3.75 4.01 -0.82
C HIS A 210 4.68 4.49 -1.94
N THR A 211 4.51 3.99 -3.17
CA THR A 211 5.24 4.45 -4.35
C THR A 211 4.24 4.88 -5.42
N SER A 212 4.51 6.01 -6.09
CA SER A 212 3.66 6.50 -7.17
C SER A 212 3.59 5.52 -8.34
N ARG A 213 2.47 5.57 -9.06
CA ARG A 213 2.16 4.68 -10.18
C ARG A 213 2.17 5.46 -11.49
N THR A 214 2.79 4.87 -12.51
CA THR A 214 2.68 5.37 -13.88
C THR A 214 1.25 5.18 -14.42
N THR A 215 0.96 5.79 -15.57
CA THR A 215 -0.31 5.59 -16.29
C THR A 215 -0.56 4.13 -16.70
N LEU A 216 0.49 3.31 -16.76
CA LEU A 216 0.42 1.87 -17.02
C LEU A 216 0.33 1.02 -15.73
N GLY A 217 0.22 1.66 -14.57
CA GLY A 217 0.10 0.99 -13.27
C GLY A 217 1.40 0.42 -12.71
N GLY A 218 2.55 0.72 -13.30
CA GLY A 218 3.87 0.29 -12.80
C GLY A 218 4.40 1.21 -11.70
N SER A 219 5.26 0.68 -10.81
CA SER A 219 6.02 1.49 -9.83
C SER A 219 6.97 2.44 -10.53
N GLU A 220 7.05 3.68 -10.06
CA GLU A 220 8.11 4.61 -10.45
C GLU A 220 9.35 4.40 -9.56
N GLU A 221 10.32 3.60 -10.02
CA GLU A 221 11.50 3.19 -9.23
C GLU A 221 12.28 4.37 -8.62
N LYS A 222 12.35 5.52 -9.32
CA LYS A 222 13.04 6.73 -8.82
C LYS A 222 12.33 7.40 -7.64
N LEU A 223 11.06 7.06 -7.42
CA LEU A 223 10.18 7.60 -6.39
C LEU A 223 9.80 6.50 -5.39
N ASP A 224 10.65 5.48 -5.24
CA ASP A 224 10.34 4.37 -4.33
C ASP A 224 10.15 4.88 -2.89
N LEU A 225 9.02 4.48 -2.30
CA LEU A 225 8.56 4.89 -0.97
C LEU A 225 8.37 6.41 -0.80
N ALA A 226 8.38 7.20 -1.87
CA ALA A 226 8.21 8.66 -1.84
C ALA A 226 6.74 9.10 -1.71
N GLY A 227 5.82 8.15 -1.52
CA GLY A 227 4.39 8.39 -1.41
C GLY A 227 3.69 8.40 -2.77
N GLY A 228 2.37 8.23 -2.74
CA GLY A 228 1.58 8.12 -3.95
C GLY A 228 0.08 8.12 -3.68
N LEU A 229 -0.69 8.53 -4.68
CA LEU A 229 -2.14 8.33 -4.65
C LEU A 229 -2.44 6.85 -4.87
N ILE A 230 -3.28 6.26 -4.01
CA ILE A 230 -3.86 4.94 -4.23
C ILE A 230 -5.08 5.12 -5.14
N PRO A 231 -5.00 4.77 -6.43
CA PRO A 231 -6.07 5.07 -7.37
C PRO A 231 -7.34 4.30 -7.01
N VAL A 232 -8.50 4.86 -7.38
CA VAL A 232 -9.86 4.35 -7.10
C VAL A 232 -10.25 4.35 -5.61
N GLN A 233 -9.36 3.97 -4.69
CA GLN A 233 -9.60 4.11 -3.26
C GLN A 233 -9.55 5.59 -2.81
N ASN A 234 -8.90 6.44 -3.61
CA ASN A 234 -8.76 7.88 -3.40
C ASN A 234 -8.23 8.21 -1.99
N TRP A 235 -7.19 7.48 -1.59
CA TRP A 235 -6.38 7.77 -0.41
C TRP A 235 -4.97 8.11 -0.85
N TYR A 236 -4.33 9.04 -0.18
CA TYR A 236 -2.91 9.33 -0.39
C TYR A 236 -2.08 8.51 0.60
N ALA A 237 -1.20 7.64 0.10
CA ALA A 237 -0.21 6.96 0.90
C ALA A 237 1.01 7.90 1.07
N PRO A 238 1.29 8.41 2.28
CA PRO A 238 2.40 9.35 2.49
C PRO A 238 3.76 8.70 2.22
N ALA A 239 4.81 9.50 2.01
CA ALA A 239 6.16 8.97 1.92
C ALA A 239 6.56 8.21 3.20
N LEU A 240 7.32 7.13 3.02
CA LEU A 240 7.97 6.39 4.12
C LEU A 240 9.47 6.68 4.23
N THR A 241 9.99 7.54 3.36
CA THR A 241 11.41 7.91 3.33
C THR A 241 11.82 8.74 4.55
N GLY A 242 13.12 8.97 4.73
CA GLY A 242 13.66 9.77 5.82
C GLY A 242 13.40 11.28 5.71
N ASP A 243 12.58 11.73 4.75
CA ASP A 243 12.26 13.15 4.57
C ASP A 243 11.49 13.71 5.79
N ALA A 244 11.88 14.91 6.24
CA ALA A 244 11.34 15.52 7.44
C ALA A 244 9.95 16.14 7.25
N ALA A 245 9.67 16.66 6.04
CA ALA A 245 8.44 17.38 5.73
C ALA A 245 7.32 16.45 5.28
N SER A 246 7.66 15.46 4.46
CA SER A 246 6.73 14.55 3.78
C SER A 246 6.82 13.10 4.26
N GLY A 247 7.97 12.69 4.81
CA GLY A 247 8.28 11.32 5.22
C GLY A 247 8.27 11.08 6.74
N LEU A 248 9.16 10.21 7.18
CA LEU A 248 9.35 9.75 8.56
C LEU A 248 10.59 10.36 9.24
N GLY A 249 11.21 11.38 8.63
CA GLY A 249 12.44 12.01 9.14
C GLY A 249 12.33 12.51 10.59
N ASN A 250 11.19 13.10 10.93
CA ASN A 250 10.91 13.63 12.27
C ASN A 250 10.21 12.62 13.22
N TRP A 251 10.00 11.38 12.79
CA TRP A 251 9.41 10.34 13.62
C TRP A 251 10.48 9.59 14.39
N GLU A 252 10.20 9.21 15.62
CA GLU A 252 11.00 8.23 16.36
C GLU A 252 10.65 6.82 15.89
N ALA A 253 11.62 5.90 15.92
CA ALA A 253 11.40 4.51 15.51
C ALA A 253 10.23 3.85 16.27
N ARG A 254 10.09 4.12 17.58
CA ARG A 254 8.97 3.62 18.37
C ARG A 254 7.60 4.07 17.85
N HIS A 255 7.47 5.32 17.39
CA HIS A 255 6.19 5.82 16.88
C HIS A 255 5.78 5.12 15.58
N ILE A 256 6.77 4.65 14.80
CA ILE A 256 6.53 3.84 13.60
C ILE A 256 6.07 2.44 14.03
N ALA A 257 6.81 1.78 14.93
CA ALA A 257 6.46 0.46 15.43
C ALA A 257 5.07 0.43 16.10
N ASP A 258 4.75 1.41 16.94
CA ASP A 258 3.44 1.56 17.60
C ASP A 258 2.32 1.70 16.56
N LEU A 259 2.52 2.53 15.53
CA LEU A 259 1.51 2.74 14.49
C LEU A 259 1.26 1.44 13.70
N LEU A 260 2.32 0.71 13.34
CA LEU A 260 2.22 -0.52 12.56
C LEU A 260 1.59 -1.67 13.36
N THR A 261 1.82 -1.72 14.68
CA THR A 261 1.36 -2.83 15.53
C THR A 261 0.02 -2.56 16.22
N THR A 262 -0.32 -1.29 16.46
CA THR A 262 -1.52 -0.91 17.24
C THR A 262 -2.53 -0.08 16.45
N GLY A 263 -2.10 0.55 15.35
CA GLY A 263 -2.91 1.46 14.54
C GLY A 263 -2.94 2.91 15.05
N VAL A 264 -2.29 3.19 16.17
CA VAL A 264 -2.16 4.51 16.78
C VAL A 264 -0.71 4.75 17.20
N SER A 265 -0.30 6.01 17.30
CA SER A 265 0.96 6.40 17.94
C SER A 265 0.85 7.82 18.50
N MET A 266 1.89 8.27 19.20
CA MET A 266 1.97 9.66 19.67
C MET A 266 1.98 10.70 18.54
N ARG A 267 2.16 10.28 17.28
CA ARG A 267 2.26 11.15 16.10
C ARG A 267 1.04 11.12 15.20
N GLY A 268 0.23 10.06 15.25
CA GLY A 268 -0.88 9.92 14.32
C GLY A 268 -1.61 8.59 14.46
N THR A 269 -2.61 8.41 13.60
CA THR A 269 -3.43 7.20 13.57
C THR A 269 -3.52 6.65 12.15
N ALA A 270 -3.56 5.31 12.03
CA ALA A 270 -3.84 4.65 10.77
C ALA A 270 -5.32 4.81 10.42
N SER A 271 -5.60 5.12 9.16
CA SER A 271 -6.95 5.31 8.64
C SER A 271 -7.07 4.74 7.22
N GLY A 272 -8.30 4.50 6.76
CA GLY A 272 -8.55 4.00 5.42
C GLY A 272 -7.83 2.67 5.16
N PRO A 273 -7.18 2.47 3.99
CA PRO A 273 -6.51 1.22 3.65
C PRO A 273 -5.41 0.83 4.65
N MET A 274 -4.72 1.81 5.25
CA MET A 274 -3.68 1.52 6.24
C MET A 274 -4.27 0.97 7.54
N ALA A 275 -5.46 1.40 7.95
CA ALA A 275 -6.14 0.82 9.10
C ALA A 275 -6.47 -0.66 8.85
N GLU A 276 -6.90 -1.00 7.64
CA GLU A 276 -7.13 -2.39 7.25
C GLU A 276 -5.83 -3.22 7.28
N VAL A 277 -4.74 -2.73 6.69
CA VAL A 277 -3.43 -3.40 6.70
C VAL A 277 -2.94 -3.63 8.14
N VAL A 278 -3.08 -2.67 9.04
CA VAL A 278 -2.72 -2.87 10.44
C VAL A 278 -3.64 -3.89 11.11
N GLY A 279 -4.96 -3.72 10.95
CA GLY A 279 -5.96 -4.58 11.58
C GLY A 279 -5.99 -6.02 11.07
N GLN A 280 -5.57 -6.29 9.83
CA GLN A 280 -5.62 -7.63 9.24
C GLN A 280 -4.24 -8.29 9.10
N SER A 281 -3.15 -7.51 9.25
CA SER A 281 -1.78 -7.98 9.02
C SER A 281 -0.79 -7.49 10.07
N LEU A 282 -0.44 -6.20 10.08
CA LEU A 282 0.77 -5.74 10.78
C LEU A 282 0.66 -5.77 12.31
N GLN A 283 -0.55 -5.84 12.88
CA GLN A 283 -0.71 -6.05 14.32
C GLN A 283 -0.14 -7.38 14.83
N TYR A 284 0.15 -8.32 13.92
CA TYR A 284 0.74 -9.62 14.25
C TYR A 284 2.25 -9.65 14.15
N LEU A 285 2.91 -8.54 13.76
CA LEU A 285 4.36 -8.42 13.81
C LEU A 285 4.87 -8.69 15.22
N ASP A 286 5.96 -9.45 15.32
CA ASP A 286 6.70 -9.48 16.57
C ASP A 286 7.46 -8.16 16.79
N ALA A 287 7.88 -7.91 18.03
CA ALA A 287 8.52 -6.65 18.39
C ALA A 287 9.86 -6.44 17.67
N ALA A 288 10.59 -7.52 17.35
CA ALA A 288 11.87 -7.45 16.66
C ALA A 288 11.69 -7.02 15.20
N ASP A 289 10.70 -7.58 14.50
CA ASP A 289 10.37 -7.24 13.12
C ASP A 289 9.74 -5.85 13.01
N ALA A 290 8.88 -5.45 13.95
CA ALA A 290 8.38 -4.08 14.00
C ALA A 290 9.52 -3.06 14.21
N GLY A 291 10.47 -3.38 15.09
CA GLY A 291 11.69 -2.59 15.30
C GLY A 291 12.57 -2.53 14.04
N ALA A 292 12.78 -3.67 13.39
CA ALA A 292 13.57 -3.78 12.17
C ALA A 292 12.98 -2.96 11.01
N ILE A 293 11.67 -3.04 10.80
CA ILE A 293 10.96 -2.21 9.81
C ILE A 293 11.17 -0.73 10.13
N ALA A 294 10.97 -0.32 11.38
CA ALA A 294 11.16 1.07 11.79
C ALA A 294 12.61 1.54 11.57
N ALA A 295 13.61 0.72 11.94
CA ALA A 295 15.02 1.02 11.74
C ALA A 295 15.38 1.17 10.26
N TYR A 296 14.88 0.27 9.40
CA TYR A 296 15.08 0.35 7.96
C TYR A 296 14.45 1.62 7.37
N LEU A 297 13.17 1.89 7.66
CA LEU A 297 12.47 3.08 7.14
C LEU A 297 13.16 4.38 7.57
N LYS A 298 13.64 4.45 8.82
CA LYS A 298 14.41 5.61 9.34
C LYS A 298 15.73 5.83 8.64
N SER A 299 16.32 4.78 8.06
CA SER A 299 17.61 4.85 7.36
C SER A 299 17.48 5.31 5.90
N LEU A 300 16.24 5.33 5.36
CA LEU A 300 16.00 5.71 3.97
C LEU A 300 16.42 7.16 3.72
N PRO A 301 17.00 7.47 2.56
CA PRO A 301 17.40 8.82 2.23
C PRO A 301 16.20 9.76 2.22
N GLN A 302 16.45 11.06 2.39
CA GLN A 302 15.42 12.07 2.12
C GLN A 302 15.13 12.07 0.62
N SER A 303 13.85 11.91 0.25
CA SER A 303 13.43 12.09 -1.13
C SER A 303 13.67 13.57 -1.49
N GLY A 304 14.56 13.86 -2.42
CA GLY A 304 15.00 15.23 -2.77
C GLY A 304 13.94 16.13 -3.43
N ALA A 305 12.64 15.90 -3.19
CA ALA A 305 11.57 16.79 -3.57
C ALA A 305 11.34 17.78 -2.41
N PRO A 306 11.84 19.03 -2.49
CA PRO A 306 11.51 20.02 -1.48
C PRO A 306 9.99 20.22 -1.45
N PRO A 307 9.37 20.35 -0.27
CA PRO A 307 7.96 20.72 -0.18
C PRO A 307 7.76 22.01 -0.98
N SER A 308 6.73 22.06 -1.81
CA SER A 308 6.38 23.30 -2.49
C SER A 308 5.80 24.23 -1.43
N LEU A 309 6.65 25.02 -0.79
CA LEU A 309 6.26 26.11 0.10
C LEU A 309 5.62 27.21 -0.76
N ARG A 310 4.43 26.95 -1.31
CA ARG A 310 3.55 28.01 -1.75
C ARG A 310 2.87 28.56 -0.52
N SER A 311 3.52 29.53 0.11
CA SER A 311 2.82 30.43 1.02
C SER A 311 1.63 31.00 0.25
N VAL A 312 0.44 30.80 0.78
CA VAL A 312 -0.74 31.50 0.28
C VAL A 312 -0.46 32.96 0.54
N ALA A 313 -0.17 33.75 -0.49
CA ALA A 313 -0.10 35.19 -0.34
C ALA A 313 -1.42 35.64 0.28
N ALA A 314 -1.33 36.35 1.40
CA ALA A 314 -2.47 36.85 2.14
C ALA A 314 -3.33 37.70 1.20
N SER A 315 -4.46 37.14 0.79
CA SER A 315 -5.55 37.87 0.14
C SER A 315 -6.68 37.97 1.15
N ASP A 316 -7.48 39.03 1.10
CA ASP A 316 -8.62 39.23 2.00
C ASP A 316 -9.58 38.03 2.00
N ASN A 317 -9.67 37.34 0.86
CA ASN A 317 -10.45 36.09 0.72
C ASN A 317 -9.85 34.94 1.56
N ALA A 318 -8.52 34.80 1.62
CA ALA A 318 -7.87 33.77 2.42
C ALA A 318 -8.10 34.00 3.93
N GLU A 319 -8.03 35.25 4.40
CA GLU A 319 -8.29 35.59 5.80
C GLU A 319 -9.74 35.24 6.21
N GLN A 320 -10.72 35.58 5.36
CA GLN A 320 -12.12 35.25 5.59
C GLN A 320 -12.34 33.73 5.67
N VAL A 321 -11.75 32.96 4.77
CA VAL A 321 -11.82 31.49 4.78
C VAL A 321 -11.21 30.91 6.06
N LEU A 322 -10.06 31.43 6.51
CA LEU A 322 -9.42 30.96 7.74
C LEU A 322 -10.24 31.31 8.99
N LYS A 323 -10.86 32.50 9.03
CA LYS A 323 -11.75 32.92 10.14
C LYS A 323 -13.00 32.04 10.22
N GLU A 324 -13.60 31.70 9.09
CA GLU A 324 -14.71 30.75 9.04
C GLU A 324 -14.27 29.34 9.46
N GLY A 325 -13.10 28.90 8.99
CA GLY A 325 -12.52 27.62 9.39
C GLY A 325 -12.24 27.53 10.89
N GLN A 326 -11.78 28.62 11.52
CA GLN A 326 -11.62 28.72 12.96
C GLN A 326 -12.94 28.55 13.70
N ARG A 327 -13.99 29.27 13.27
CA ARG A 327 -15.34 29.19 13.89
C ARG A 327 -15.87 27.75 13.85
N ILE A 328 -15.68 27.05 12.74
CA ILE A 328 -16.08 25.64 12.58
C ILE A 328 -15.23 24.75 13.50
N TYR A 329 -13.92 24.97 13.56
CA TYR A 329 -13.01 24.21 14.42
C TYR A 329 -13.39 24.31 15.90
N GLU A 330 -13.64 25.53 16.38
CA GLU A 330 -14.07 25.80 17.76
C GLU A 330 -15.41 25.15 18.08
N LYS A 331 -16.31 25.05 17.10
CA LYS A 331 -17.62 24.44 17.30
C LYS A 331 -17.58 22.91 17.35
N TYR A 332 -16.77 22.26 16.49
CA TYR A 332 -16.89 20.82 16.24
C TYR A 332 -15.65 20.00 16.58
N CYS A 333 -14.47 20.61 16.63
CA CYS A 333 -13.19 19.88 16.65
C CYS A 333 -12.42 20.04 17.96
N VAL A 334 -12.61 21.17 18.65
CA VAL A 334 -11.77 21.61 19.77
C VAL A 334 -11.82 20.68 20.99
N ASP A 335 -12.94 20.02 21.24
CA ASP A 335 -13.12 19.17 22.43
C ASP A 335 -12.14 17.99 22.44
N CYS A 336 -11.91 17.40 21.27
CA CYS A 336 -10.98 16.28 21.08
C CYS A 336 -9.56 16.77 20.73
N HIS A 337 -9.44 17.72 19.78
CA HIS A 337 -8.15 18.12 19.22
C HIS A 337 -7.46 19.29 19.94
N LYS A 338 -8.16 19.91 20.90
CA LYS A 338 -7.72 21.04 21.76
C LYS A 338 -7.43 22.32 20.98
N ALA A 339 -7.59 23.48 21.62
CA ALA A 339 -7.41 24.78 20.96
C ALA A 339 -5.99 24.99 20.38
N ASN A 340 -4.99 24.32 20.95
CA ASN A 340 -3.60 24.34 20.46
C ASN A 340 -3.28 23.23 19.44
N GLY A 341 -4.28 22.46 19.00
CA GLY A 341 -4.13 21.39 18.03
C GLY A 341 -3.29 20.21 18.51
N GLN A 342 -2.98 20.09 19.81
CA GLN A 342 -2.13 19.01 20.33
C GLN A 342 -2.90 17.70 20.56
N GLY A 343 -4.23 17.74 20.58
CA GLY A 343 -5.07 16.60 20.89
C GLY A 343 -4.77 16.00 22.26
N GLN A 344 -4.95 14.69 22.37
CA GLN A 344 -4.60 13.88 23.53
C GLN A 344 -4.11 12.52 23.03
N PRO A 345 -2.86 12.43 22.58
CA PRO A 345 -2.33 11.21 21.99
C PRO A 345 -2.24 10.08 23.03
N PRO A 346 -2.36 8.81 22.62
CA PRO A 346 -2.58 8.35 21.23
C PRO A 346 -4.05 8.37 20.80
N ALA A 347 -5.00 8.68 21.71
CA ALA A 347 -6.44 8.61 21.43
C ALA A 347 -6.92 9.66 20.42
N TYR A 348 -6.48 10.92 20.59
CA TYR A 348 -6.75 12.00 19.66
C TYR A 348 -5.41 12.53 19.15
N PRO A 349 -5.05 12.27 17.88
CA PRO A 349 -3.74 12.61 17.36
C PRO A 349 -3.52 14.13 17.34
N PRO A 350 -2.26 14.59 17.48
CA PRO A 350 -1.97 16.00 17.32
C PRO A 350 -2.29 16.39 15.88
N LEU A 351 -2.93 17.54 15.68
CA LEU A 351 -3.11 18.21 14.39
C LEU A 351 -1.96 19.17 14.09
N ALA A 352 -1.41 19.79 15.14
CA ALA A 352 -0.20 20.60 15.04
C ALA A 352 0.99 19.74 14.62
N GLY A 353 1.66 20.13 13.52
CA GLY A 353 2.78 19.39 12.94
C GLY A 353 2.42 18.00 12.40
N ASN A 354 1.13 17.72 12.19
CA ASN A 354 0.70 16.44 11.64
C ASN A 354 0.93 16.40 10.13
N ARG A 355 1.67 15.38 9.67
CA ARG A 355 1.98 15.23 8.25
C ARG A 355 0.75 15.21 7.34
N ALA A 356 -0.38 14.67 7.81
CA ALA A 356 -1.61 14.66 7.01
C ALA A 356 -2.12 16.08 6.70
N LEU A 357 -1.79 17.06 7.54
CA LEU A 357 -2.15 18.47 7.35
C LEU A 357 -1.03 19.29 6.70
N THR A 358 0.24 18.89 6.81
CA THR A 358 1.35 19.67 6.25
C THR A 358 1.76 19.24 4.83
N LEU A 359 1.27 18.10 4.33
CA LEU A 359 1.52 17.66 2.96
C LEU A 359 0.78 18.53 1.93
N ASP A 360 1.37 18.68 0.74
CA ASP A 360 0.77 19.39 -0.40
C ASP A 360 -0.61 18.83 -0.76
N ASN A 361 -0.78 17.51 -0.71
CA ASN A 361 -2.04 16.84 -0.98
C ASN A 361 -2.96 16.83 0.26
N ALA A 362 -4.10 17.51 0.18
CA ALA A 362 -5.09 17.61 1.26
C ALA A 362 -6.18 16.52 1.26
N LEU A 363 -6.07 15.49 0.41
CA LEU A 363 -7.11 14.47 0.25
C LEU A 363 -7.43 13.73 1.56
N ASN A 364 -6.40 13.31 2.28
CA ASN A 364 -6.59 12.57 3.54
C ASN A 364 -7.30 13.38 4.62
N PRO A 365 -6.89 14.62 4.96
CA PRO A 365 -7.61 15.40 5.97
C PRO A 365 -9.04 15.77 5.51
N ILE A 366 -9.26 16.04 4.22
CA ILE A 366 -10.63 16.24 3.69
C ILE A 366 -11.48 15.00 3.94
N ARG A 367 -10.98 13.81 3.58
CA ARG A 367 -11.70 12.55 3.79
C ARG A 367 -11.95 12.26 5.25
N MET A 368 -10.99 12.58 6.12
CA MET A 368 -11.13 12.38 7.55
C MET A 368 -12.22 13.28 8.14
N VAL A 369 -12.32 14.55 7.73
CA VAL A 369 -13.43 15.44 8.15
C VAL A 369 -14.78 14.96 7.60
N LEU A 370 -14.83 14.58 6.31
CA LEU A 370 -16.07 14.12 5.70
C LEU A 370 -16.60 12.84 6.35
N ASN A 371 -15.73 11.83 6.46
CA ASN A 371 -16.14 10.45 6.73
C ASN A 371 -15.86 10.00 8.16
N GLY A 372 -15.06 10.76 8.92
CA GLY A 372 -14.58 10.33 10.22
C GLY A 372 -13.90 8.96 10.15
N GLY A 373 -14.08 8.18 11.20
CA GLY A 373 -13.71 6.77 11.22
C GLY A 373 -12.99 6.38 12.51
N TYR A 374 -12.58 5.11 12.54
CA TYR A 374 -11.88 4.52 13.68
C TYR A 374 -10.51 4.02 13.24
N PRO A 375 -9.49 4.17 14.09
CA PRO A 375 -8.30 3.32 14.03
C PRO A 375 -8.70 1.84 14.09
N PRO A 376 -7.87 0.91 13.59
CA PRO A 376 -8.18 -0.51 13.65
C PRO A 376 -8.23 -0.99 15.10
N THR A 377 -9.14 -1.93 15.36
CA THR A 377 -9.15 -2.67 16.62
C THR A 377 -8.01 -3.69 16.58
N THR A 378 -7.06 -3.54 17.51
CA THR A 378 -5.88 -4.41 17.62
C THR A 378 -5.70 -4.89 19.05
N ARG A 379 -4.79 -5.85 19.28
CA ARG A 379 -4.41 -6.24 20.65
C ARG A 379 -3.87 -5.06 21.48
N GLY A 380 -3.12 -4.15 20.85
CA GLY A 380 -2.56 -2.96 21.49
C GLY A 380 -3.55 -1.78 21.61
N ASN A 381 -4.67 -1.82 20.88
CA ASN A 381 -5.71 -0.80 20.89
C ASN A 381 -7.10 -1.43 20.71
N PRO A 382 -7.63 -2.15 21.73
CA PRO A 382 -8.84 -2.95 21.60
C PRO A 382 -10.14 -2.12 21.59
N ARG A 383 -10.07 -0.85 21.99
CA ARG A 383 -11.21 0.07 22.05
C ARG A 383 -10.80 1.44 21.50
N PRO A 384 -10.61 1.55 20.17
CA PRO A 384 -10.11 2.77 19.55
C PRO A 384 -11.14 3.91 19.67
N TYR A 385 -10.67 5.12 19.96
CA TYR A 385 -11.49 6.33 19.88
C TYR A 385 -11.68 6.72 18.41
N GLY A 386 -12.93 7.02 18.03
CA GLY A 386 -13.28 7.41 16.67
C GLY A 386 -13.35 8.92 16.47
N MET A 387 -13.21 9.34 15.22
CA MET A 387 -13.51 10.69 14.76
C MET A 387 -14.92 10.70 14.13
N PRO A 388 -15.82 11.62 14.53
CA PRO A 388 -17.15 11.71 13.95
C PRO A 388 -17.12 12.17 12.47
N PRO A 389 -18.06 11.70 11.63
CA PRO A 389 -18.20 12.15 10.25
C PRO A 389 -18.96 13.47 10.16
N PHE A 390 -18.42 14.47 9.44
CA PHE A 390 -19.08 15.77 9.26
C PHE A 390 -19.69 16.00 7.87
N ALA A 391 -19.66 15.00 6.99
CA ALA A 391 -20.22 15.12 5.64
C ALA A 391 -21.70 15.55 5.61
N HIS A 392 -22.47 15.24 6.65
CA HIS A 392 -23.90 15.58 6.73
C HIS A 392 -24.18 16.92 7.42
N GLU A 393 -23.20 17.47 8.16
CA GLU A 393 -23.35 18.73 8.91
C GLU A 393 -22.71 19.92 8.22
N LEU A 394 -21.62 19.69 7.47
CA LEU A 394 -20.85 20.73 6.82
C LEU A 394 -21.00 20.62 5.30
N ASN A 395 -21.14 21.77 4.61
CA ASN A 395 -21.07 21.84 3.15
C ASN A 395 -19.61 21.88 2.64
N ASP A 396 -19.41 21.88 1.32
CA ASP A 396 -18.07 21.83 0.71
C ASP A 396 -17.20 23.04 1.05
N GLY A 397 -17.80 24.23 1.15
CA GLY A 397 -17.09 25.45 1.56
C GLY A 397 -16.67 25.42 3.02
N GLU A 398 -17.52 24.91 3.91
CA GLU A 398 -17.23 24.78 5.34
C GLU A 398 -16.12 23.76 5.61
N VAL A 399 -16.16 22.59 4.93
CA VAL A 399 -15.09 21.60 5.02
C VAL A 399 -13.78 22.15 4.47
N ALA A 400 -13.83 22.85 3.34
CA ALA A 400 -12.65 23.50 2.76
C ALA A 400 -12.05 24.54 3.71
N ALA A 401 -12.89 25.33 4.38
CA ALA A 401 -12.48 26.34 5.35
C ALA A 401 -11.81 25.71 6.60
N VAL A 402 -12.45 24.74 7.26
CA VAL A 402 -11.89 24.13 8.48
C VAL A 402 -10.60 23.35 8.20
N VAL A 403 -10.53 22.64 7.06
CA VAL A 403 -9.29 21.94 6.68
C VAL A 403 -8.19 22.95 6.37
N SER A 404 -8.50 24.03 5.65
CA SER A 404 -7.55 25.12 5.39
C SER A 404 -7.02 25.77 6.67
N TYR A 405 -7.89 26.00 7.65
CA TYR A 405 -7.52 26.54 8.96
C TYR A 405 -6.54 25.61 9.69
N MET A 406 -6.84 24.32 9.79
CA MET A 406 -5.95 23.34 10.44
C MET A 406 -4.60 23.21 9.72
N ARG A 407 -4.57 23.38 8.39
CA ARG A 407 -3.36 23.34 7.56
C ARG A 407 -2.48 24.58 7.66
N ASN A 408 -2.98 25.68 8.23
CA ASN A 408 -2.30 26.98 8.33
C ASN A 408 -2.24 27.54 9.76
N THR A 409 -2.48 26.69 10.77
CA THR A 409 -2.46 27.05 12.20
C THR A 409 -1.46 26.17 12.97
N TRP A 410 -1.02 26.62 14.15
CA TRP A 410 -0.07 25.90 15.02
C TRP A 410 1.28 25.59 14.38
N GLY A 411 1.72 26.46 13.46
CA GLY A 411 2.96 26.29 12.70
C GLY A 411 2.84 25.38 11.47
N ASN A 412 1.65 24.85 11.18
CA ASN A 412 1.39 24.17 9.92
C ASN A 412 1.43 25.18 8.76
N GLN A 413 2.01 24.76 7.63
CA GLN A 413 2.08 25.55 6.40
C GLN A 413 1.81 24.63 5.22
N ALA A 414 0.65 24.75 4.59
CA ALA A 414 0.31 23.97 3.41
C ALA A 414 -0.75 24.68 2.54
N PRO A 415 -0.88 24.33 1.25
CA PRO A 415 -1.88 24.93 0.37
C PRO A 415 -3.30 24.87 0.94
N MET A 416 -4.05 25.96 0.74
CA MET A 416 -5.48 26.03 1.05
C MET A 416 -6.26 24.96 0.28
N VAL A 417 -7.37 24.52 0.87
CA VAL A 417 -8.33 23.61 0.25
C VAL A 417 -9.45 24.42 -0.38
N SER A 418 -9.85 24.05 -1.60
CA SER A 418 -11.01 24.64 -2.27
C SER A 418 -12.27 23.79 -2.07
N PRO A 419 -13.48 24.38 -2.20
CA PRO A 419 -14.72 23.62 -2.20
C PRO A 419 -14.75 22.53 -3.30
N VAL A 420 -14.09 22.77 -4.44
CA VAL A 420 -13.99 21.80 -5.54
C VAL A 420 -13.20 20.56 -5.13
N ASP A 421 -12.15 20.72 -4.32
CA ASP A 421 -11.37 19.59 -3.80
C ASP A 421 -12.23 18.71 -2.87
N VAL A 422 -13.07 19.34 -2.06
CA VAL A 422 -14.03 18.64 -1.20
C VAL A 422 -15.11 17.93 -2.00
N GLY A 423 -15.71 18.60 -2.98
CA GLY A 423 -16.72 18.01 -3.85
C GLY A 423 -16.21 16.76 -4.60
N ARG A 424 -14.95 16.78 -5.05
CA ARG A 424 -14.29 15.59 -5.64
C ARG A 424 -14.13 14.45 -4.62
N ALA A 425 -13.78 14.77 -3.37
CA ALA A 425 -13.60 13.76 -2.32
C ALA A 425 -14.93 13.11 -1.89
N ARG A 426 -16.05 13.86 -1.89
CA ARG A 426 -17.40 13.35 -1.60
C ARG A 426 -17.90 12.34 -2.62
N GLY A 427 -17.55 12.53 -3.89
CA GLY A 427 -17.99 11.64 -4.98
C GLY A 427 -17.35 10.24 -4.93
N VAL A 428 -16.45 9.97 -3.99
CA VAL A 428 -15.76 8.68 -3.89
C VAL A 428 -16.48 7.76 -2.91
N PRO A 429 -16.88 6.54 -3.33
CA PRO A 429 -17.48 5.55 -2.46
C PRO A 429 -16.65 5.24 -1.21
N LEU A 430 -17.35 4.96 -0.11
CA LEU A 430 -16.76 4.34 1.08
C LEU A 430 -16.80 2.83 0.86
N ASN A 431 -15.63 2.21 0.68
CA ASN A 431 -15.51 0.76 0.49
C ASN A 431 -15.48 0.02 1.83
#